data_AF-A0A970KAS8-F1
#
_entry.id   AF-A0A970KAS8-F1
#
_cell.length_a   1.000
_cell.length_b   1.000
_cell.length_c   1.000
_cell.angle_alpha   90.00
_cell.angle_beta   90.00
_cell.angle_gamma   90.00
#
_symmetry.space_group_name_H-M   'P 1'
#
loop_
_entity.id
_entity.type
_entity.pdbx_description
1 polymer ?
#
loop_
_entity_poly.entity_id
_entity_poly.type
_entity_poly.pdbx_seq_one_letter_code
_entity_poly.pdbx_strand_id
1 'polypeptide(L)'
;MKTKNYLISIIIMLLAAFNLNAGKGNQITCTGSTTVLPIAQATAEAFMNSHPDINISVRGGGSGVGVAALQNGTTDICNSSRPLK
;
A
#
# COMPACT_ATOMS: atom_id res chain seq x y z
N MET A 1 14.42 -2.93 46.73
CA MET A 1 13.25 -3.18 45.86
C MET A 1 13.01 -2.07 44.84
N LYS A 2 12.99 -0.78 45.21
CA LYS A 2 12.67 0.33 44.28
C LYS A 2 13.56 0.42 43.01
N THR A 3 14.86 0.17 43.11
CA THR A 3 15.82 0.21 41.98
C THR A 3 15.57 -0.87 40.92
N LYS A 4 15.05 -2.05 41.31
CA LYS A 4 14.72 -3.13 40.37
C LYS A 4 13.46 -2.82 39.56
N ASN A 5 12.52 -2.07 40.14
CA ASN A 5 11.30 -1.62 39.46
C ASN A 5 11.57 -0.54 38.39
N TYR A 6 12.56 0.34 38.61
CA TYR A 6 12.99 1.31 37.59
C TYR A 6 13.67 0.63 36.39
N LEU A 7 14.47 -0.41 36.62
CA LEU A 7 15.07 -1.21 35.54
C LEU A 7 14.00 -1.92 34.70
N ILE A 8 12.95 -2.45 35.36
CA ILE A 8 11.82 -3.09 34.67
C ILE A 8 11.03 -2.07 33.84
N SER A 9 10.82 -0.84 34.34
CA SER A 9 10.09 0.18 33.56
C SER A 9 10.89 0.65 32.34
N ILE A 10 12.22 0.73 32.44
CA ILE A 10 13.10 1.08 31.31
C ILE A 10 13.06 0.01 30.22
N ILE A 11 13.06 -1.28 30.61
CA ILE A 11 12.96 -2.40 29.66
C ILE A 11 11.61 -2.43 28.95
N ILE A 12 10.50 -2.16 29.67
CA ILE A 12 9.15 -2.08 29.08
C ILE A 12 9.07 -0.91 28.09
N MET A 13 9.69 0.23 28.42
CA MET A 13 9.71 1.39 27.54
C MET A 13 10.55 1.15 26.28
N LEU A 14 11.65 0.40 26.38
CA LEU A 14 12.45 -0.02 25.22
C LEU A 14 11.71 -1.02 24.32
N LEU A 15 10.95 -1.97 24.89
CA LEU A 15 10.13 -2.91 24.11
C LEU A 15 8.99 -2.20 23.37
N ALA A 16 8.38 -1.19 23.99
CA ALA A 16 7.33 -0.39 23.34
C ALA A 16 7.86 0.41 22.14
N ALA A 17 9.10 0.91 22.22
CA ALA A 17 9.75 1.63 21.12
C ALA A 17 10.08 0.72 19.91
N PHE A 18 10.29 -0.58 20.11
CA PHE A 18 10.62 -1.51 19.02
C PHE A 18 9.42 -1.80 18.08
N ASN A 19 8.18 -1.62 18.56
CA ASN A 19 6.97 -1.85 17.78
C ASN A 19 6.60 -0.69 16.84
N LEU A 20 7.34 0.43 16.87
CA LEU A 20 7.10 1.60 16.01
C LEU A 20 7.74 1.49 14.62
N ASN A 21 8.52 0.43 14.36
CA ASN A 21 9.07 0.13 13.02
C ASN A 21 8.16 -0.80 12.20
N ALA A 22 6.84 -0.61 12.28
CA ALA A 22 5.94 -1.11 11.25
C ALA A 22 6.19 -0.27 10.00
N GLY A 23 7.08 -0.77 9.13
CA GLY A 23 7.46 -0.13 7.87
C GLY A 23 6.23 0.34 7.11
N LYS A 24 6.37 1.51 6.47
CA LYS A 24 5.42 2.11 5.54
C LYS A 24 4.95 1.00 4.59
N GLY A 25 3.75 0.49 4.85
CA GLY A 25 3.31 -0.82 4.36
C GLY A 25 3.43 -0.92 2.85
N ASN A 26 3.69 -2.14 2.37
CA ASN A 26 3.80 -2.50 0.96
C ASN A 26 2.45 -2.31 0.25
N GLN A 27 1.94 -1.09 0.20
CA GLN A 27 0.66 -0.72 -0.39
C GLN A 27 0.92 -0.11 -1.75
N ILE A 28 0.31 -0.70 -2.78
CA ILE A 28 0.35 -0.24 -4.16
C ILE A 28 -1.05 0.20 -4.55
N THR A 29 -1.17 1.35 -5.18
CA THR A 29 -2.42 1.93 -5.64
C THR A 29 -2.48 1.98 -7.16
N CYS A 30 -3.50 1.34 -7.73
CA CYS A 30 -3.74 1.29 -9.17
C CYS A 30 -5.04 2.03 -9.49
N THR A 31 -4.99 3.07 -10.34
CA THR A 31 -6.18 3.83 -10.74
C THR A 31 -6.24 3.96 -12.26
N GLY A 32 -7.40 3.77 -12.87
CA GLY A 32 -7.57 4.13 -14.28
C GLY A 32 -8.77 3.52 -14.99
N SER A 33 -8.52 2.93 -16.16
CA SER A 33 -9.54 2.53 -17.12
C SER A 33 -10.57 1.59 -16.53
N THR A 34 -11.84 1.99 -16.62
CA THR A 34 -12.98 1.15 -16.22
C THR A 34 -13.11 -0.10 -17.07
N THR A 35 -12.65 -0.07 -18.34
CA THR A 35 -12.67 -1.26 -19.21
C THR A 35 -11.66 -2.32 -18.82
N VAL A 36 -10.54 -1.92 -18.21
CA VAL A 36 -9.46 -2.81 -17.76
C VAL A 36 -9.61 -3.16 -16.28
N LEU A 37 -10.60 -2.58 -15.59
CA LEU A 37 -10.80 -2.77 -14.15
C LEU A 37 -10.97 -4.25 -13.76
N PRO A 38 -11.80 -5.08 -14.44
CA PRO A 38 -12.03 -6.46 -14.00
C PRO A 38 -10.75 -7.30 -14.05
N ILE A 39 -9.98 -7.18 -15.13
CA ILE A 39 -8.72 -7.92 -15.28
C ILE A 39 -7.66 -7.42 -14.29
N ALA A 40 -7.61 -6.11 -14.03
CA ALA A 40 -6.67 -5.55 -13.08
C ALA A 40 -6.95 -5.97 -11.63
N GLN A 41 -8.23 -6.09 -11.26
CA GLN A 41 -8.63 -6.61 -9.95
C GLN A 41 -8.24 -8.08 -9.80
N ALA A 42 -8.51 -8.91 -10.81
CA ALA A 42 -8.13 -10.32 -10.80
C ALA A 42 -6.60 -10.51 -10.72
N THR A 43 -5.83 -9.71 -11.45
CA THR A 43 -4.36 -9.72 -11.37
C THR A 43 -3.86 -9.28 -10.00
N ALA A 44 -4.45 -8.23 -9.41
CA ALA A 44 -4.11 -7.77 -8.06
C ALA A 44 -4.38 -8.85 -7.01
N GLU A 45 -5.52 -9.54 -7.09
CA GLU A 45 -5.87 -10.64 -6.19
C GLU A 45 -4.89 -11.81 -6.34
N ALA A 46 -4.60 -12.24 -7.56
CA ALA A 46 -3.64 -13.32 -7.81
C ALA A 46 -2.22 -12.96 -7.31
N PHE A 47 -1.82 -11.70 -7.46
CA PHE A 47 -0.53 -11.22 -6.97
C PHE A 47 -0.48 -11.18 -5.44
N MET A 48 -1.51 -10.65 -4.78
CA MET A 48 -1.60 -10.64 -3.31
C MET A 48 -1.65 -12.05 -2.72
N ASN A 49 -2.26 -13.02 -3.42
CA ASN A 49 -2.25 -14.42 -3.01
C ASN A 49 -0.85 -15.05 -3.02
N SER A 50 0.04 -14.60 -3.91
CA SER A 50 1.44 -15.05 -3.97
C SER A 50 2.39 -14.21 -3.10
N HIS A 51 2.01 -12.97 -2.78
CA HIS A 51 2.78 -12.01 -1.99
C HIS A 51 1.89 -11.41 -0.89
N PRO A 52 1.67 -12.15 0.22
CA PRO A 52 0.72 -11.76 1.27
C PRO A 52 1.16 -10.53 2.06
N ASP A 53 2.43 -10.14 1.95
CA ASP A 53 2.98 -8.93 2.54
C ASP A 53 2.63 -7.66 1.74
N ILE A 54 2.16 -7.81 0.49
CA ILE A 54 1.83 -6.70 -0.42
C ILE A 54 0.31 -6.52 -0.50
N ASN A 55 -0.14 -5.27 -0.42
CA ASN A 55 -1.54 -4.89 -0.56
C ASN A 55 -1.72 -4.03 -1.82
N ILE A 56 -2.63 -4.43 -2.72
CA ILE A 56 -2.90 -3.71 -3.96
C ILE A 56 -4.34 -3.21 -3.98
N SER A 57 -4.53 -1.89 -4.06
CA SER A 57 -5.84 -1.26 -4.22
C SER A 57 -6.08 -0.85 -5.66
N VAL A 58 -7.06 -1.45 -6.33
CA VAL A 58 -7.43 -1.13 -7.72
C VAL A 58 -8.72 -0.31 -7.79
N ARG A 59 -8.70 0.83 -8.49
CA ARG A 59 -9.84 1.74 -8.67
C ARG A 59 -10.12 2.06 -10.14
N GLY A 60 -11.40 2.05 -10.50
CA GLY A 60 -11.87 2.54 -11.79
C GLY A 60 -12.15 4.04 -11.75
N GLY A 61 -11.97 4.71 -12.89
CA GLY A 61 -12.28 6.13 -13.10
C GLY A 61 -12.16 6.59 -14.56
N GLY A 62 -11.69 5.72 -15.45
CA GLY A 62 -11.36 6.04 -16.83
C GLY A 62 -9.86 6.33 -17.01
N SER A 63 -9.34 6.14 -18.23
CA SER A 63 -7.91 6.29 -18.51
C SER A 63 -7.38 7.69 -18.20
N GLY A 64 -8.17 8.75 -18.48
CA GLY A 64 -7.77 10.13 -18.18
C GLY A 64 -7.62 10.38 -16.68
N VAL A 65 -8.50 9.80 -15.85
CA VAL A 65 -8.40 9.89 -14.40
C VAL A 65 -7.15 9.18 -13.89
N GLY A 66 -6.83 8.00 -14.44
CA GLY A 66 -5.60 7.28 -14.09
C GLY A 66 -4.35 8.07 -14.44
N VAL A 67 -4.29 8.67 -15.63
CA VAL A 67 -3.15 9.49 -16.08
C VAL A 67 -2.98 10.72 -15.20
N ALA A 68 -4.06 11.41 -14.87
CA ALA A 68 -4.03 12.56 -13.97
C ALA A 68 -3.60 12.14 -12.54
N ALA A 69 -4.10 11.02 -12.02
CA ALA A 69 -3.70 10.49 -10.72
C ALA A 69 -2.21 10.15 -10.68
N LEU A 70 -1.67 9.60 -11.77
CA LEU A 70 -0.24 9.29 -11.88
C LEU A 70 0.61 10.57 -11.92
N GLN A 71 0.21 11.57 -12.70
CA GLN A 71 0.90 12.87 -12.74
C GLN A 71 0.87 13.59 -11.40
N ASN A 72 -0.24 13.49 -10.66
CA ASN A 72 -0.40 14.09 -9.34
C ASN A 72 0.24 13.27 -8.21
N GLY A 73 0.81 12.10 -8.50
CA GLY A 73 1.41 11.22 -7.49
C GLY A 73 0.41 10.62 -6.50
N THR A 74 -0.87 10.56 -6.85
CA THR A 74 -1.94 9.99 -6.00
C THR A 74 -2.23 8.52 -6.31
N THR A 75 -1.59 7.97 -7.35
CA THR A 75 -1.60 6.54 -7.66
C THR A 75 -0.20 6.09 -8.07
N ASP A 76 0.16 4.85 -7.77
CA ASP A 76 1.45 4.26 -8.16
C ASP A 76 1.42 3.71 -9.60
N ILE A 77 0.28 3.15 -10.01
CA ILE A 77 0.09 2.53 -11.33
C ILE A 77 -1.17 3.09 -12.00
N CYS A 78 -1.03 3.46 -13.28
CA CYS A 78 -2.15 3.90 -14.11
C CYS A 78 -2.59 2.81 -15.08
N ASN A 79 -3.87 2.43 -15.03
CA ASN A 79 -4.47 1.53 -16.01
C ASN A 79 -5.02 2.34 -17.19
N SER A 80 -4.56 2.09 -18.40
CA SER A 80 -5.08 2.78 -19.59
C SER A 80 -5.47 1.79 -20.68
N SER A 81 -6.66 1.96 -21.27
CA SER A 81 -7.07 1.21 -22.46
C SER A 81 -6.67 1.93 -23.75
N ARG A 82 -5.96 3.06 -23.64
CA ARG A 82 -5.52 3.90 -24.76
C ARG A 82 -4.06 4.33 -24.55
N PRO A 83 -3.28 4.54 -25.62
CA PRO A 83 -1.94 5.09 -25.50
C PRO A 83 -1.96 6.47 -24.82
N LEU A 84 -0.98 6.73 -23.96
CA LEU A 84 -0.69 8.12 -23.57
C LEU A 84 -0.13 8.86 -24.80
N LYS A 85 -0.56 10.12 -24.95
CA LYS A 85 0.01 11.07 -25.89
C LYS A 85 0.75 12.15 -25.12
#